data_AF-A0A257M1J4-F1
#
_entry.id   AF-A0A257M1J4-F1
#
_cell.length_a   1.000
_cell.length_b   1.000
_cell.length_c   1.000
_cell.angle_alpha   90.00
_cell.angle_beta   90.00
_cell.angle_gamma   90.00
#
_symmetry.space_group_name_H-M   'P 1'
#
loop_
_entity.id
_entity.type
_entity.pdbx_description
1 polymer ?
#
loop_
_entity_poly.entity_id
_entity_poly.type
_entity_poly.pdbx_seq_one_letter_code
_entity_poly.pdbx_strand_id
1 'polypeptide(L)' 'MSDLDILYFGNLQIDAGLLELPHPRLTSRRFVLEPLAQIRPELVLPGDSVTIHEHLAHLESAEAPLALVQAAW' A
#
# COMPACT_ATOMS: atom_id res chain seq x y z
N MET A 1 7.01 5.43 20.28
CA MET A 1 5.60 5.52 19.85
C MET A 1 5.58 5.05 18.42
N SER A 2 4.78 4.04 18.10
CA SER A 2 4.67 3.47 16.75
C SER A 2 3.27 3.79 16.23
N ASP A 3 3.20 4.25 14.99
CA ASP A 3 1.95 4.55 14.30
C ASP A 3 1.49 3.34 13.48
N LEU A 4 0.18 3.13 13.39
CA LEU A 4 -0.44 2.05 12.62
C LEU A 4 -1.52 2.64 11.70
N ASP A 5 -1.35 2.44 10.39
CA ASP A 5 -2.33 2.84 9.38
C ASP A 5 -3.14 1.62 8.90
N ILE A 6 -4.46 1.76 8.73
CA ILE A 6 -5.28 0.79 8.00
C ILE A 6 -5.18 1.11 6.51
N LEU A 7 -4.73 0.15 5.70
CA LEU A 7 -4.52 0.35 4.26
C LEU A 7 -5.79 0.10 3.43
N TYR A 8 -6.51 -0.99 3.70
CA TYR A 8 -7.77 -1.35 3.05
C TYR A 8 -8.52 -2.37 3.91
N PHE A 9 -9.82 -2.56 3.66
CA PHE A 9 -10.62 -3.55 4.36
C PHE A 9 -11.62 -4.24 3.42
N GLY A 10 -11.25 -5.40 2.87
CA GLY A 10 -12.07 -6.11 1.90
C GLY A 10 -12.42 -5.20 0.71
N ASN A 11 -13.72 -5.10 0.42
CA ASN A 11 -14.26 -4.25 -0.66
C ASN A 11 -14.81 -2.91 -0.18
N LEU A 12 -14.50 -2.51 1.06
CA LEU A 12 -15.05 -1.32 1.70
C LEU A 12 -14.43 -0.05 1.13
N GLN A 13 -15.27 0.89 0.70
CA GLN A 13 -14.90 2.27 0.39
C GLN A 13 -15.54 3.20 1.42
N ILE A 14 -14.72 4.00 2.10
CA ILE A 14 -15.16 4.97 3.10
C ILE A 14 -14.43 6.28 2.85
N ASP A 15 -15.18 7.37 2.89
CA ASP A 15 -14.68 8.75 3.02
C ASP A 15 -15.47 9.41 4.16
N ALA A 16 -14.93 9.34 5.38
CA ALA A 16 -15.62 9.78 6.60
C ALA A 16 -14.76 10.71 7.48
N GLY A 17 -13.71 11.31 6.92
CA GLY A 17 -12.80 12.25 7.58
C GLY A 17 -11.86 11.64 8.64
N LEU A 18 -12.37 10.81 9.55
CA LEU A 18 -11.56 10.08 10.55
C LEU A 18 -10.98 8.77 10.01
N LEU A 19 -11.59 8.21 8.96
CA LEU A 19 -11.16 7.00 8.29
C LEU A 19 -11.43 7.17 6.79
N GLU A 20 -10.42 6.87 5.99
CA GLU A 20 -10.51 6.85 4.53
C GLU A 20 -9.94 5.53 4.04
N LEU A 21 -10.75 4.76 3.29
CA LEU A 21 -10.40 3.45 2.77
C LEU A 21 -10.80 3.32 1.29
N PRO A 22 -9.94 2.73 0.43
CA PRO A 22 -8.52 2.45 0.67
C PRO A 22 -7.73 3.70 1.09
N HIS A 23 -6.67 3.52 1.88
CA HIS A 23 -5.92 4.67 2.39
C HIS A 23 -5.40 5.52 1.22
N PRO A 24 -5.63 6.85 1.21
CA PRO A 24 -5.42 7.70 0.03
C PRO A 24 -3.96 7.71 -0.45
N ARG A 25 -3.02 7.48 0.48
CA ARG A 25 -1.57 7.42 0.21
C ARG A 25 -1.02 6.00 0.05
N LEU A 26 -1.87 4.98 -0.12
CA LEU A 26 -1.40 3.60 -0.28
C LEU A 26 -0.57 3.46 -1.56
N THR A 27 -1.09 3.95 -2.69
CA THR A 27 -0.53 3.77 -4.03
C THR A 27 0.61 4.74 -4.38
N SER A 28 0.94 5.68 -3.50
CA SER A 28 2.03 6.66 -3.72
C SER A 28 3.28 6.41 -2.86
N ARG A 29 3.24 5.43 -1.95
CA ARG A 29 4.33 5.13 -1.00
C ARG A 29 5.00 3.81 -1.39
N ARG A 30 6.29 3.84 -1.73
CA ARG A 30 7.05 2.65 -2.13
C ARG A 30 7.13 1.66 -0.98
N PHE A 31 7.38 2.16 0.23
CA PHE A 31 7.44 1.30 1.43
C PHE A 31 6.11 0.61 1.79
N VAL A 32 4.99 1.02 1.18
CA VAL A 32 3.68 0.34 1.31
C VAL A 32 3.46 -0.62 0.14
N LEU A 33 3.68 -0.14 -1.09
CA LEU A 33 3.44 -0.92 -2.30
C LEU A 33 4.41 -2.09 -2.45
N GLU A 34 5.70 -1.90 -2.16
CA GLU A 34 6.72 -2.94 -2.30
C GLU A 34 6.43 -4.20 -1.45
N PRO A 35 6.18 -4.11 -0.13
CA PRO A 35 5.83 -5.27 0.66
C PRO A 35 4.44 -5.81 0.32
N LEU A 36 3.48 -4.95 -0.04
CA LEU A 36 2.15 -5.40 -0.44
C LEU A 36 2.18 -6.19 -1.75
N ALA A 37 3.00 -5.77 -2.72
CA ALA A 37 3.22 -6.47 -3.98
C ALA A 37 3.91 -7.83 -3.77
N GLN A 38 4.77 -7.96 -2.75
CA GLN A 38 5.39 -9.23 -2.38
C GLN A 38 4.37 -10.25 -1.83
N ILE A 39 3.38 -9.79 -1.06
CA ILE A 39 2.40 -10.69 -0.42
C ILE A 39 1.11 -10.89 -1.24
N ARG A 40 0.67 -9.88 -1.99
CA ARG A 40 -0.59 -9.85 -2.75
C ARG A 40 -0.45 -9.04 -4.06
N PRO A 41 0.35 -9.50 -5.03
CA PRO A 41 0.62 -8.75 -6.26
C PRO A 41 -0.65 -8.48 -7.09
N GLU A 42 -1.53 -9.48 -7.20
CA GLU A 42 -2.76 -9.43 -8.02
C GLU A 42 -3.94 -8.74 -7.32
N LEU A 43 -3.74 -8.14 -6.13
CA LEU A 43 -4.80 -7.40 -5.46
C LEU A 43 -5.17 -6.17 -6.30
N VAL A 44 -6.45 -6.02 -6.61
CA VAL A 44 -7.04 -4.78 -7.13
C VAL A 44 -7.78 -4.12 -5.98
N LEU A 45 -7.43 -2.88 -5.65
CA LEU A 45 -8.10 -2.15 -4.57
C LEU A 45 -9.52 -1.74 -4.99
N PRO A 46 -10.46 -1.61 -4.05
CA PRO A 46 -11.80 -1.12 -4.34
C PRO A 46 -11.75 0.24 -5.03
N GLY A 47 -12.20 0.31 -6.28
CA GLY A 47 -12.24 1.55 -7.08
C GLY A 47 -11.06 1.71 -8.04
N ASP A 48 -10.05 0.85 -7.94
CA ASP A 48 -8.95 0.79 -8.91
C ASP A 48 -9.29 -0.14 -10.08
N SER A 49 -8.59 0.06 -11.19
CA SER A 49 -8.64 -0.78 -12.39
C SER A 49 -7.36 -1.61 -12.60
N VAL A 50 -6.34 -1.41 -11.76
CA VAL A 50 -5.02 -2.02 -11.86
C VAL A 50 -4.64 -2.71 -10.56
N THR A 51 -3.73 -3.66 -10.68
CA THR A 51 -3.18 -4.46 -9.58
C THR A 51 -2.16 -3.66 -8.76
N ILE A 52 -1.90 -4.12 -7.53
CA ILE A 52 -0.79 -3.60 -6.71
C ILE A 52 0.56 -3.74 -7.44
N HIS A 53 0.77 -4.82 -8.19
CA HIS A 53 1.98 -5.00 -8.99
C HIS A 53 2.13 -3.88 -10.04
N GLU A 54 1.06 -3.57 -10.76
CA GLU A 54 1.04 -2.47 -11.75
C GLU A 54 1.22 -1.10 -11.09
N HIS A 55 0.61 -0.85 -9.93
CA HIS A 55 0.86 0.37 -9.16
C HIS A 55 2.34 0.53 -8.81
N LEU A 56 3.00 -0.54 -8.34
CA LEU A 56 4.42 -0.51 -8.01
C LEU A 56 5.29 -0.29 -9.26
N ALA A 57 4.95 -0.92 -10.39
CA ALA A 57 5.68 -0.78 -11.64
C ALA A 57 5.62 0.65 -12.21
N HIS A 58 4.50 1.35 -12.03
CA HIS A 58 4.31 2.74 -12.49
C HIS A 58 4.70 3.80 -11.45
N LEU A 59 5.18 3.39 -10.26
CA LEU A 59 5.49 4.32 -9.19
C LEU A 59 6.80 5.09 -9.47
N GLU A 60 6.65 6.37 -9.84
CA GLU A 60 7.74 7.34 -9.79
C GLU A 60 7.93 7.84 -8.35
N SER A 61 8.91 7.28 -7.64
CA SER A 61 9.22 7.66 -6.26
C SER A 61 10.71 7.87 -6.03
N ALA A 62 11.03 8.93 -5.28
CA ALA A 62 12.36 9.24 -4.77
C ALA A 62 12.74 8.40 -3.54
N GLU A 63 11.79 7.63 -2.96
CA GLU A 63 12.06 6.75 -1.83
C GLU A 63 13.02 5.63 -2.25
N ALA A 64 14.03 5.32 -1.43
CA ALA A 64 14.91 4.20 -1.72
C ALA A 64 14.14 2.87 -1.71
N PRO A 65 14.56 1.86 -2.50
CA PRO A 65 14.04 0.49 -2.38
C PRO A 65 14.20 -0.03 -0.95
N LEU A 66 13.29 -0.92 -0.53
CA LEU A 66 13.36 -1.50 0.80
C LEU A 66 14.63 -2.34 0.98
N ALA A 67 15.32 -2.09 2.09
CA ALA A 67 16.45 -2.89 2.55
C ALA A 67 16.07 -3.60 3.84
N LEU A 68 16.31 -4.92 3.88
CA LEU A 68 16.11 -5.71 5.09
C LEU A 68 17.18 -5.31 6.12
N VAL A 69 16.75 -4.69 7.22
CA VAL A 69 17.66 -4.25 8.28
C VAL A 69 17.98 -5.37 9.27
N GLN A 70 16.99 -6.22 9.59
CA GLN A 70 17.14 -7.33 10.53
C GLN A 70 16.11 -8.43 10.22
N ALA A 71 16.54 -9.69 10.22
CA ALA A 71 15.71 -10.86 9.88
C ALA A 71 15.34 -11.73 11.10
N ALA A 72 15.90 -11.44 12.27
CA ALA A 72 15.70 -12.21 13.50
C ALA A 72 15.27 -11.24 14.61
N TRP A 73 14.17 -11.55 15.29
CA TRP A 73 13.62 -10.76 16.41
C TRP A 73 14.33 -11.10 17.72
#